data_AF-A0A286GRM9-F1
#
_entry.id   AF-A0A286GRM9-F1
#
_cell.length_a   1.000
_cell.length_b   1.000
_cell.length_c   1.000
_cell.angle_alpha   90.00
_cell.angle_beta   90.00
_cell.angle_gamma   90.00
#
_symmetry.space_group_name_H-M   'P 1'
#
loop_
_entity.id
_entity.type
_entity.pdbx_description
1 polymer ?
#
loop_
_entity_poly.entity_id
_entity_poly.type
_entity_poly.pdbx_seq_one_letter_code
_entity_poly.pdbx_strand_id
1 'polypeptide(L)'
;MGRLNSFVFVTALLLLTRFGDLYTTYLVTPDLAEETNILVTRLGFGWTDFIISNILLTGIILSGNYYYYFQYRPAKIAGADNIKNYLSMAYFGDKGKFSHLFYKLPTHNQYMQIGHVGYAFPRAVIAMSLLLMTNNLLNLQDGQYSSLLRTYSYASLIKPVVYLSPFIFFLWYGVRREYRSQAHLTV
;
A
#
# COMPACT_ATOMS: atom_id res chain seq x y z
N MET A 1 -6.54 -10.17 18.43
CA MET A 1 -7.52 -10.52 17.36
C MET A 1 -7.02 -11.74 16.60
N GLY A 2 -7.89 -12.70 16.29
CA GLY A 2 -7.53 -13.83 15.42
C GLY A 2 -7.30 -13.41 13.97
N ARG A 3 -6.66 -14.28 13.16
CA ARG A 3 -6.34 -13.99 11.74
C ARG A 3 -7.59 -13.62 10.93
N LEU A 4 -8.71 -14.32 11.15
CA LEU A 4 -9.98 -14.03 10.50
C LEU A 4 -10.50 -12.63 10.86
N ASN A 5 -10.55 -12.28 12.14
CA ASN A 5 -11.06 -10.98 12.58
C ASN A 5 -10.21 -9.83 12.01
N SER A 6 -8.88 -10.00 11.98
CA SER A 6 -7.97 -9.01 11.38
C SER A 6 -8.12 -8.93 9.86
N PHE A 7 -8.39 -10.05 9.17
CA PHE A 7 -8.71 -10.04 7.75
C PHE A 7 -10.01 -9.28 7.48
N VAL A 8 -11.10 -9.63 8.17
CA VAL A 8 -12.41 -8.99 8.02
C VAL A 8 -12.31 -7.48 8.32
N PHE A 9 -11.63 -7.09 9.39
CA PHE A 9 -11.44 -5.69 9.75
C PHE A 9 -10.70 -4.91 8.66
N VAL A 10 -9.55 -5.41 8.18
CA VAL A 10 -8.78 -4.73 7.13
C VAL A 10 -9.55 -4.68 5.82
N THR A 11 -10.26 -5.76 5.46
CA THR A 11 -11.08 -5.81 4.25
C THR A 11 -12.24 -4.83 4.32
N ALA A 12 -12.98 -4.79 5.43
CA ALA A 12 -14.08 -3.85 5.62
C ALA A 12 -13.58 -2.40 5.56
N LEU A 13 -12.47 -2.10 6.25
CA LEU A 13 -11.89 -0.76 6.23
C LEU A 13 -11.41 -0.36 4.83
N LEU A 14 -10.76 -1.26 4.10
CA LEU A 14 -10.34 -1.02 2.72
C LEU A 14 -11.55 -0.66 1.84
N LEU A 15 -12.60 -1.47 1.85
CA LEU A 15 -13.79 -1.22 1.04
C LEU A 15 -14.45 0.11 1.42
N LEU A 16 -14.65 0.37 2.71
CA LEU A 16 -15.22 1.63 3.19
C LEU A 16 -14.41 2.84 2.73
N THR A 17 -13.08 2.81 2.86
CA THR A 17 -12.23 3.91 2.41
C THR A 17 -12.19 4.05 0.89
N ARG A 18 -12.29 2.94 0.12
CA ARG A 18 -12.37 3.01 -1.34
C ARG A 18 -13.68 3.64 -1.81
N PHE A 19 -14.80 3.28 -1.20
CA PHE A 19 -16.09 3.91 -1.48
C PHE A 19 -16.09 5.39 -1.08
N GLY A 20 -15.57 5.71 0.11
CA GLY A 20 -15.46 7.09 0.58
C GLY A 20 -14.59 7.95 -0.33
N ASP A 21 -13.46 7.43 -0.78
CA ASP A 21 -12.57 8.11 -1.74
C ASP A 21 -13.30 8.42 -3.05
N LEU A 22 -13.92 7.42 -3.69
CA LEU A 22 -14.71 7.62 -4.91
C LEU A 22 -15.86 8.62 -4.72
N TYR A 23 -16.58 8.52 -3.60
CA TYR A 23 -17.69 9.40 -3.29
C TYR A 23 -17.23 10.85 -3.11
N THR A 24 -16.17 11.08 -2.33
CA THR A 24 -15.64 12.44 -2.14
C THR A 24 -15.04 13.02 -3.42
N THR A 25 -14.41 12.21 -4.28
CA THR A 25 -13.98 12.65 -5.61
C THR A 25 -15.18 13.07 -6.46
N TYR A 26 -16.27 12.29 -6.46
CA TYR A 26 -17.47 12.64 -7.23
C TYR A 26 -18.07 13.97 -6.79
N LEU A 27 -18.07 14.26 -5.48
CA LEU A 27 -18.53 15.54 -4.97
C LEU A 27 -17.65 16.73 -5.40
N VAL A 28 -16.33 16.53 -5.49
CA VAL A 28 -15.38 17.60 -5.85
C VAL A 28 -15.37 17.85 -7.36
N THR A 29 -15.36 16.80 -8.18
CA THR A 29 -15.29 16.91 -9.65
C THR A 29 -16.21 15.87 -10.31
N PRO A 30 -17.53 16.16 -10.39
CA PRO A 30 -18.51 15.26 -11.01
C PRO A 30 -18.24 14.96 -12.49
N ASP A 31 -17.45 15.80 -13.16
CA ASP A 31 -17.03 15.68 -14.56
C ASP A 31 -15.59 15.17 -14.73
N LEU A 32 -14.88 14.90 -13.61
CA LEU A 32 -13.46 14.53 -13.55
C LEU A 32 -12.49 15.57 -14.16
N ALA A 33 -12.95 16.79 -14.46
CA ALA A 33 -12.13 17.82 -15.11
C ALA A 33 -10.92 18.26 -14.27
N GLU A 34 -11.03 18.15 -12.94
CA GLU A 34 -9.98 18.54 -12.00
C GLU A 34 -9.14 17.36 -11.49
N GLU A 35 -9.42 16.15 -11.95
CA GLU A 35 -8.67 14.97 -11.53
C GLU A 35 -7.23 14.98 -12.05
N THR A 36 -6.30 14.58 -11.20
CA THR A 36 -4.87 14.52 -11.56
C THR A 36 -4.41 13.10 -11.90
N ASN A 37 -5.31 12.13 -11.82
CA ASN A 37 -5.02 10.75 -12.17
C ASN A 37 -4.60 10.66 -13.65
N ILE A 38 -3.50 9.95 -13.91
CA ILE A 38 -2.97 9.74 -15.27
C ILE A 38 -4.01 9.05 -16.17
N LEU A 39 -4.85 8.16 -15.61
CA LEU A 39 -5.92 7.50 -16.35
C LEU A 39 -6.92 8.51 -16.93
N VAL A 40 -7.27 9.54 -16.16
CA VAL A 40 -8.21 10.58 -16.63
C VAL A 40 -7.47 11.57 -17.54
N THR A 41 -6.39 12.17 -17.05
CA THR A 41 -5.69 13.28 -17.72
C THR A 41 -4.95 12.89 -19.00
N ARG A 42 -4.44 11.66 -19.11
CA ARG A 42 -3.69 11.20 -20.30
C ARG A 42 -4.43 10.17 -21.13
N LEU A 43 -5.27 9.32 -20.53
CA LEU A 43 -6.00 8.29 -21.25
C LEU A 43 -7.46 8.68 -21.53
N GLY A 44 -7.94 9.80 -21.00
CA GLY A 44 -9.31 10.30 -21.25
C GLY A 44 -10.41 9.45 -20.63
N PHE A 45 -10.09 8.70 -19.57
CA PHE A 45 -11.03 7.79 -18.92
C PHE A 45 -12.18 8.56 -18.27
N GLY A 46 -13.41 8.08 -18.48
CA GLY A 46 -14.59 8.58 -17.78
C GLY A 46 -14.81 7.88 -16.44
N TRP A 47 -15.92 8.22 -15.77
CA TRP A 47 -16.31 7.60 -14.49
C TRP A 47 -16.41 6.09 -14.55
N THR A 48 -16.97 5.54 -15.63
CA THR A 48 -17.10 4.10 -15.82
C THR A 48 -15.75 3.41 -15.78
N ASP A 49 -14.79 3.88 -16.57
CA ASP A 49 -13.44 3.30 -16.64
C ASP A 49 -12.68 3.47 -15.31
N PHE A 50 -12.88 4.62 -14.65
CA PHE A 50 -12.31 4.91 -13.35
C PHE A 50 -12.82 3.95 -12.26
N ILE A 51 -14.13 3.69 -12.23
CA ILE A 51 -14.75 2.74 -11.30
C ILE A 51 -14.26 1.32 -11.58
N ILE A 52 -14.25 0.89 -12.84
CA ILE A 52 -13.77 -0.44 -13.25
C ILE A 52 -12.31 -0.64 -12.81
N SER A 53 -11.45 0.33 -13.08
CA SER A 53 -10.03 0.29 -12.69
C SER A 53 -9.87 0.15 -11.18
N ASN A 54 -10.70 0.85 -10.40
CA ASN A 54 -10.70 0.76 -8.94
C ASN A 54 -11.18 -0.61 -8.44
N ILE A 55 -12.21 -1.19 -9.04
CA ILE A 55 -12.70 -2.54 -8.70
C ILE A 55 -11.60 -3.58 -8.97
N LEU A 56 -10.96 -3.53 -10.15
CA LEU A 56 -9.90 -4.45 -10.52
C LEU A 56 -8.70 -4.36 -9.57
N LEU A 57 -8.22 -3.13 -9.31
CA LEU A 57 -7.10 -2.91 -8.39
C LEU A 57 -7.45 -3.36 -6.97
N THR A 58 -8.66 -3.06 -6.49
CA THR A 58 -9.14 -3.51 -5.18
C THR A 58 -9.21 -5.03 -5.11
N GLY A 59 -9.64 -5.71 -6.17
CA GLY A 59 -9.64 -7.16 -6.26
C GLY A 59 -8.23 -7.77 -6.11
N ILE A 60 -7.23 -7.17 -6.77
CA ILE A 60 -5.81 -7.58 -6.64
C ILE A 60 -5.30 -7.35 -5.22
N ILE A 61 -5.63 -6.23 -4.59
CA ILE A 61 -5.26 -5.94 -3.20
C ILE A 61 -5.89 -6.97 -2.25
N LEU A 62 -7.16 -7.29 -2.45
CA LEU A 62 -7.89 -8.26 -1.63
C LEU A 62 -7.34 -9.68 -1.77
N SER A 63 -6.94 -10.09 -2.98
CA SER A 63 -6.30 -11.40 -3.18
C SER A 63 -4.95 -11.49 -2.45
N GLY A 64 -4.14 -10.43 -2.50
CA GLY A 64 -2.90 -10.33 -1.72
C GLY A 64 -3.15 -10.33 -0.20
N ASN A 65 -4.17 -9.61 0.27
CA ASN A 65 -4.55 -9.60 1.68
C ASN A 65 -5.02 -10.98 2.16
N TYR A 66 -5.83 -11.67 1.35
CA TYR A 66 -6.26 -13.04 1.60
C TYR A 66 -5.07 -13.99 1.67
N TYR A 67 -4.15 -13.89 0.70
CA TYR A 67 -2.92 -14.66 0.69
C TYR A 67 -2.13 -14.46 1.99
N TYR A 68 -1.90 -13.21 2.42
CA TYR A 68 -1.22 -12.91 3.68
C TYR A 68 -1.90 -13.55 4.89
N TYR A 69 -3.22 -13.44 5.01
CA TYR A 69 -3.92 -13.91 6.20
C TYR A 69 -4.17 -15.41 6.23
N PHE A 70 -4.25 -16.12 5.11
CA PHE A 70 -4.63 -17.54 5.15
C PHE A 70 -3.55 -18.47 4.62
N GLN A 71 -2.82 -18.08 3.57
CA GLN A 71 -1.87 -18.94 2.88
C GLN A 71 -0.41 -18.67 3.28
N TYR A 72 -0.07 -17.41 3.53
CA TYR A 72 1.29 -17.02 3.84
C TYR A 72 1.75 -17.62 5.18
N ARG A 73 2.94 -18.22 5.12
CA ARG A 73 3.66 -18.81 6.25
C ARG A 73 5.09 -18.25 6.22
N PRO A 74 5.47 -17.40 7.19
CA PRO A 74 6.83 -16.90 7.31
C PRO A 74 7.84 -18.05 7.36
N ALA A 75 8.92 -17.95 6.57
CA ALA A 75 10.04 -18.88 6.69
C ALA A 75 10.73 -18.65 8.04
N LYS A 76 11.04 -19.74 8.76
CA LYS A 76 11.83 -19.65 10.00
C LYS A 76 13.30 -19.54 9.63
N ILE A 77 13.93 -18.41 9.94
CA ILE A 77 15.30 -18.10 9.55
C ILE A 77 16.15 -18.02 10.81
N ALA A 78 16.86 -19.10 11.09
CA ALA A 78 17.83 -19.15 12.18
C ALA A 78 19.13 -18.43 11.81
N GLY A 79 19.81 -17.84 12.80
CA GLY A 79 21.13 -17.24 12.63
C GLY A 79 21.14 -15.88 11.92
N ALA A 80 20.01 -15.19 11.81
CA ALA A 80 19.96 -13.81 11.30
C ALA A 80 20.28 -12.80 12.42
N ASP A 81 21.50 -12.26 12.43
CA ASP A 81 21.99 -11.37 13.50
C ASP A 81 21.35 -9.97 13.48
N ASN A 82 20.79 -9.58 12.34
CA ASN A 82 20.10 -8.31 12.14
C ASN A 82 19.07 -8.43 11.00
N ILE A 83 18.21 -7.41 10.86
CA ILE A 83 17.15 -7.40 9.85
C ILE A 83 17.67 -7.42 8.40
N LYS A 84 18.88 -6.91 8.13
CA LYS A 84 19.49 -6.97 6.79
C LYS A 84 19.87 -8.40 6.46
N ASN A 85 20.48 -9.13 7.41
CA ASN A 85 20.80 -10.54 7.26
C ASN A 85 19.52 -11.39 7.16
N TYR A 86 18.49 -11.08 7.96
CA TYR A 86 17.18 -11.71 7.84
C TYR A 86 16.63 -11.59 6.42
N LEU A 87 16.52 -10.37 5.90
CA LEU A 87 16.02 -10.15 4.54
C LEU A 87 16.90 -10.80 3.47
N SER A 88 18.23 -10.75 3.63
CA SER A 88 19.16 -11.41 2.68
C SER A 88 18.93 -12.92 2.64
N MET A 89 18.85 -13.55 3.80
CA MET A 89 18.62 -14.99 3.93
C MET A 89 17.21 -15.37 3.45
N ALA A 90 16.21 -14.56 3.76
CA ALA A 90 14.83 -14.86 3.39
C ALA A 90 14.59 -14.78 1.88
N TYR A 91 15.17 -13.77 1.24
CA TYR A 91 14.96 -13.50 -0.18
C TYR A 91 15.95 -14.24 -1.08
N PHE A 92 17.20 -14.41 -0.63
CA PHE A 92 18.32 -14.89 -1.45
C PHE A 92 19.04 -16.11 -0.86
N GLY A 93 18.62 -16.62 0.30
CA GLY A 93 19.16 -17.84 0.92
C GLY A 93 20.52 -17.65 1.62
N ASP A 94 21.06 -16.44 1.68
CA ASP A 94 22.43 -16.21 2.17
C ASP A 94 22.57 -14.83 2.86
N LYS A 95 23.55 -14.70 3.76
CA LYS A 95 23.86 -13.43 4.43
C LYS A 95 24.53 -12.45 3.47
N GLY A 96 24.55 -11.16 3.83
CA GLY A 96 25.29 -10.13 3.08
C GLY A 96 24.68 -9.70 1.74
N LYS A 97 23.60 -10.33 1.27
CA LYS A 97 22.93 -10.02 -0.02
C LYS A 97 21.83 -8.95 0.09
N PHE A 98 21.89 -8.06 1.08
CA PHE A 98 20.83 -7.08 1.31
C PHE A 98 20.69 -6.10 0.14
N SER A 99 21.80 -5.70 -0.47
CA SER A 99 21.80 -4.81 -1.64
C SER A 99 21.08 -5.41 -2.84
N HIS A 100 21.00 -6.75 -2.95
CA HIS A 100 20.31 -7.43 -4.03
C HIS A 100 18.81 -7.10 -4.06
N LEU A 101 18.21 -6.69 -2.93
CA LEU A 101 16.79 -6.28 -2.88
C LEU A 101 16.46 -5.14 -3.86
N PHE A 102 17.44 -4.31 -4.22
CA PHE A 102 17.22 -3.14 -5.07
C PHE A 102 17.36 -3.41 -6.56
N TYR A 103 17.98 -4.53 -6.96
CA TYR A 103 18.29 -4.80 -8.37
C TYR A 103 18.12 -6.26 -8.81
N LYS A 104 17.81 -7.18 -7.89
CA LYS A 104 17.64 -8.61 -8.19
C LYS A 104 16.34 -9.14 -7.60
N LEU A 105 15.61 -9.90 -8.40
CA LEU A 105 14.44 -10.64 -7.93
C LEU A 105 14.86 -11.69 -6.89
N PRO A 106 14.06 -11.93 -5.84
CA PRO A 106 14.36 -12.99 -4.88
C PRO A 106 14.30 -14.33 -5.58
N THR A 107 15.34 -15.12 -5.37
CA THR A 107 15.46 -16.44 -5.97
C THR A 107 15.11 -17.57 -5.00
N HIS A 108 15.05 -17.30 -3.70
CA HIS A 108 14.88 -18.33 -2.69
C HIS A 108 13.42 -18.48 -2.23
N ASN A 109 12.78 -17.39 -1.82
CA ASN A 109 11.40 -17.41 -1.33
C ASN A 109 10.55 -16.32 -1.98
N GLN A 110 10.18 -16.52 -3.23
CA GLN A 110 9.30 -15.62 -4.00
C GLN A 110 7.93 -15.40 -3.31
N TYR A 111 7.44 -16.40 -2.60
CA TYR A 111 6.16 -16.37 -1.87
C TYR A 111 6.17 -15.43 -0.66
N MET A 112 7.35 -15.11 -0.13
CA MET A 112 7.53 -14.18 0.98
C MET A 112 7.35 -12.73 0.55
N GLN A 113 7.77 -12.37 -0.66
CA GLN A 113 7.46 -11.06 -1.22
C GLN A 113 5.96 -10.83 -1.32
N ILE A 114 5.24 -11.81 -1.86
CA ILE A 114 3.78 -11.75 -1.99
C ILE A 114 3.13 -11.61 -0.62
N GLY A 115 3.65 -12.29 0.41
CA GLY A 115 3.17 -12.15 1.79
C GLY A 115 3.38 -10.74 2.35
N HIS A 116 4.59 -10.19 2.22
CA HIS A 116 4.91 -8.85 2.69
C HIS A 116 4.14 -7.75 1.95
N VAL A 117 3.99 -7.88 0.63
CA VAL A 117 3.18 -6.96 -0.18
C VAL A 117 1.70 -7.11 0.21
N GLY A 118 1.20 -8.33 0.33
CA GLY A 118 -0.17 -8.62 0.76
C GLY A 118 -0.52 -8.08 2.15
N TYR A 119 0.47 -7.95 3.04
CA TYR A 119 0.33 -7.22 4.29
C TYR A 119 0.29 -5.70 4.08
N ALA A 120 1.26 -5.15 3.37
CA ALA A 120 1.51 -3.72 3.31
C ALA A 120 0.49 -2.97 2.45
N PHE A 121 0.17 -3.52 1.28
CA PHE A 121 -0.63 -2.87 0.24
C PHE A 121 -2.04 -2.46 0.69
N PRO A 122 -2.88 -3.33 1.30
CA PRO A 122 -4.21 -2.92 1.75
C PRO A 122 -4.16 -1.80 2.80
N ARG A 123 -3.19 -1.84 3.72
CA ARG A 123 -3.03 -0.83 4.78
C ARG A 123 -2.56 0.51 4.21
N ALA A 124 -1.65 0.46 3.24
CA ALA A 124 -1.19 1.64 2.53
C ALA A 124 -2.34 2.30 1.78
N VAL A 125 -3.16 1.52 1.05
CA VAL A 125 -4.32 2.04 0.32
C VAL A 125 -5.37 2.64 1.26
N ILE A 126 -5.63 2.01 2.41
CA ILE A 126 -6.50 2.60 3.45
C ILE A 126 -5.99 3.97 3.90
N ALA A 127 -4.71 4.05 4.30
CA ALA A 127 -4.12 5.31 4.75
C ALA A 127 -4.15 6.38 3.64
N MET A 128 -3.90 5.96 2.41
CA MET A 128 -3.95 6.82 1.25
C MET A 128 -5.34 7.35 0.94
N SER A 129 -6.35 6.48 0.93
CA SER A 129 -7.74 6.88 0.73
C SER A 129 -8.20 7.83 1.82
N LEU A 130 -7.80 7.65 3.08
CA LEU A 130 -8.13 8.60 4.15
C LEU A 130 -7.50 9.98 3.93
N LEU A 131 -6.24 10.04 3.46
CA LEU A 131 -5.58 11.31 3.12
C LEU A 131 -6.29 12.01 1.95
N LEU A 132 -6.64 11.27 0.90
CA LEU A 132 -7.35 11.81 -0.27
C LEU A 132 -8.77 12.26 0.06
N MET A 133 -9.51 11.47 0.84
CA MET A 133 -10.83 11.84 1.33
C MET A 133 -10.77 13.13 2.15
N THR A 134 -9.80 13.26 3.06
CA THR A 134 -9.62 14.47 3.86
C THR A 134 -9.32 15.68 2.97
N ASN A 135 -8.41 15.52 2.00
CA ASN A 135 -8.10 16.55 1.01
C ASN A 135 -9.35 16.98 0.22
N ASN A 136 -10.17 16.03 -0.23
CA ASN A 136 -11.40 16.32 -0.97
C ASN A 136 -12.45 17.03 -0.11
N LEU A 137 -12.63 16.60 1.14
CA LEU A 137 -13.54 17.27 2.08
C LEU A 137 -13.12 18.70 2.40
N LEU A 138 -11.82 18.96 2.55
CA LEU A 138 -11.28 20.31 2.74
C LEU A 138 -11.50 21.19 1.50
N ASN A 139 -11.32 20.62 0.30
CA ASN A 139 -11.61 21.33 -0.96
C ASN A 139 -13.09 21.73 -1.06
N LEU A 140 -14.02 20.86 -0.64
CA LEU A 140 -15.46 21.16 -0.66
C LEU A 140 -15.84 22.31 0.28
N GLN A 141 -15.16 22.44 1.42
CA GLN A 141 -15.49 23.46 2.42
C GLN A 141 -14.94 24.84 2.08
N ASP A 142 -13.69 24.91 1.62
CA ASP A 142 -12.98 26.19 1.60
C ASP A 142 -12.81 26.79 0.20
N GLY A 143 -12.86 25.99 -0.88
CA GLY A 143 -12.64 26.42 -2.28
C GLY A 143 -11.24 26.99 -2.58
N GLN A 144 -10.64 27.74 -1.66
CA GLN A 144 -9.31 28.35 -1.66
C GLN A 144 -8.19 27.37 -1.29
N TYR A 145 -8.50 26.24 -0.63
CA TYR A 145 -7.50 25.19 -0.40
C TYR A 145 -6.96 24.63 -1.74
N SER A 146 -7.82 24.60 -2.77
CA SER A 146 -7.45 24.22 -4.13
C SER A 146 -6.45 25.20 -4.75
N SER A 147 -6.52 26.50 -4.45
CA SER A 147 -5.60 27.51 -5.01
C SER A 147 -4.21 27.40 -4.38
N LEU A 148 -4.10 27.14 -3.08
CA LEU A 148 -2.82 26.93 -2.39
C LEU A 148 -2.07 25.69 -2.91
N LEU A 149 -2.74 24.56 -3.12
CA LEU A 149 -2.12 23.36 -3.68
C LEU A 149 -1.81 23.48 -5.18
N ARG A 150 -2.57 24.29 -5.93
CA ARG A 150 -2.30 24.60 -7.36
C ARG A 150 -1.14 25.58 -7.55
N THR A 151 -0.92 26.50 -6.61
CA THR A 151 0.07 27.59 -6.74
C THR A 151 1.51 27.09 -6.53
N TYR A 152 1.73 26.01 -5.77
CA TYR A 152 3.08 25.49 -5.51
C TYR A 152 3.44 24.30 -6.43
N SER A 153 4.23 24.58 -7.47
CA SER A 153 4.88 23.59 -8.37
C SER A 153 5.67 22.48 -7.63
N TYR A 154 6.06 22.72 -6.37
CA TYR A 154 6.64 21.73 -5.45
C TYR A 154 5.74 20.51 -5.17
N ALA A 155 4.44 20.59 -5.49
CA ALA A 155 3.49 19.50 -5.33
C ALA A 155 3.79 18.25 -6.17
N SER A 156 4.52 18.37 -7.29
CA SER A 156 4.78 17.23 -8.20
C SER A 156 5.70 16.17 -7.60
N LEU A 157 6.71 16.56 -6.81
CA LEU A 157 7.63 15.63 -6.14
C LEU A 157 7.13 15.17 -4.77
N ILE A 158 6.36 16.03 -4.07
CA ILE A 158 5.81 15.70 -2.75
C ILE A 158 4.72 14.64 -2.87
N LYS A 159 3.85 14.70 -3.90
CA LYS A 159 2.76 13.75 -4.10
C LYS A 159 3.24 12.29 -4.13
N PRO A 160 4.22 11.88 -4.97
CA PRO A 160 4.76 10.52 -4.93
C PRO A 160 5.33 10.12 -3.57
N VAL A 161 6.03 11.02 -2.88
CA VAL A 161 6.61 10.72 -1.55
C VAL A 161 5.51 10.47 -0.52
N VAL A 162 4.51 11.35 -0.47
CA VAL A 162 3.34 11.19 0.42
C VAL A 162 2.60 9.90 0.08
N TYR A 163 2.46 9.56 -1.21
CA TYR A 163 1.71 8.40 -1.67
C TYR A 163 2.45 7.06 -1.47
N LEU A 164 3.78 7.06 -1.56
CA LEU A 164 4.60 5.87 -1.34
C LEU A 164 4.94 5.65 0.14
N SER A 165 4.93 6.71 0.96
CA SER A 165 5.34 6.62 2.37
C SER A 165 4.54 5.61 3.19
N PRO A 166 3.20 5.47 3.07
CA PRO A 166 2.46 4.47 3.84
C PRO A 166 2.82 3.05 3.41
N PHE A 167 3.04 2.84 2.10
CA PHE A 167 3.46 1.54 1.60
C PHE A 167 4.83 1.14 2.17
N ILE A 168 5.82 2.02 2.08
CA ILE A 168 7.16 1.77 2.64
C ILE A 168 7.07 1.54 4.15
N PHE A 169 6.29 2.36 4.86
CA PHE A 169 6.08 2.24 6.30
C PHE A 169 5.48 0.88 6.67
N PHE A 170 4.37 0.46 6.04
CA PHE A 170 3.72 -0.80 6.36
C PHE A 170 4.54 -2.02 5.91
N LEU A 171 5.27 -1.90 4.80
CA LEU A 171 6.21 -2.94 4.36
C LEU A 171 7.31 -3.13 5.41
N TRP A 172 7.96 -2.04 5.81
CA TRP A 172 8.99 -2.07 6.85
C TRP A 172 8.45 -2.58 8.19
N TYR A 173 7.28 -2.10 8.62
CA TYR A 173 6.65 -2.53 9.85
C TYR A 173 6.32 -4.03 9.84
N GLY A 174 5.76 -4.54 8.72
CA GLY A 174 5.44 -5.95 8.56
C GLY A 174 6.67 -6.83 8.67
N VAL A 175 7.72 -6.52 7.90
CA VAL A 175 9.01 -7.24 7.92
C VAL A 175 9.64 -7.19 9.30
N ARG A 176 9.68 -6.01 9.95
CA ARG A 176 10.32 -5.84 11.26
C ARG A 176 9.58 -6.61 12.35
N ARG A 177 8.25 -6.65 12.30
CA ARG A 177 7.42 -7.45 13.20
C ARG A 177 7.71 -8.94 13.03
N GLU A 178 7.78 -9.40 11.79
CA GLU A 178 8.09 -10.80 11.49
C GLU A 178 9.50 -11.19 11.97
N TYR A 179 10.51 -10.37 11.67
CA TYR A 179 11.87 -10.55 12.18
C TYR A 179 11.91 -10.67 13.72
N ARG A 180 11.23 -9.77 14.44
CA ARG A 180 11.15 -9.82 15.91
C ARG A 180 10.51 -11.10 16.43
N SER A 181 9.44 -11.57 15.77
CA SER A 181 8.78 -12.82 16.17
C SER A 181 9.69 -14.05 16.02
N GLN A 182 10.69 -13.98 15.15
CA GLN A 182 11.66 -15.05 14.93
C GLN A 182 12.92 -14.91 15.79
N ALA A 183 13.32 -13.68 16.15
CA ALA A 183 14.46 -13.43 17.03
C ALA A 183 14.28 -14.03 18.45
N HIS A 184 13.05 -14.32 18.85
CA HIS A 184 12.74 -15.03 20.10
C HIS A 184 12.91 -16.56 19.99
N LEU A 185 13.16 -17.12 18.81
CA LEU A 185 13.40 -18.57 18.59
C LEU A 185 14.89 -18.93 18.63
N THR A 186 15.76 -17.97 18.93
CA THR A 186 17.23 -18.12 18.97
C THR A 186 17.81 -18.08 20.40
N VAL A 187 16.96 -18.28 21.42
CA VAL A 187 17.38 -18.47 22.83
C VAL A 187 17.03 -19.89 23.25
#